data_AF-A0A6V7KNC7-F1
#
_entry.id   AF-A0A6V7KNC7-F1
#
_cell.length_a   1.000
_cell.length_b   1.000
_cell.length_c   1.000
_cell.angle_alpha   90.00
_cell.angle_beta   90.00
_cell.angle_gamma   90.00
#
_symmetry.space_group_name_H-M   'P 1'
#
loop_
_entity.id
_entity.type
_entity.pdbx_description
1 polymer ?
#
loop_
_entity_poly.entity_id
_entity_poly.type
_entity_poly.pdbx_seq_one_letter_code
_entity_poly.pdbx_strand_id
1 'polypeptide(L)'
;LRLNSIKKLSTIALALGPERTRSELMPFLTETIYDEDEVLLALAEQLGAFTPLVGGPEHVHCLLPPLEALAAVEETVVRDKAVESLRNVAGQHTPAYLEDHFVPLVQRLASGDWFTSRTSACGLISVCYPRVSPTTKVDLRNHFRNLCQDDTPMVRRSAASKLGEFAKVVEIEYLKTDLIPMFVILAQDEQ
;
A
#
# COMPACT_ATOMS: atom_id res chain seq x y z
N LEU A 1 4.86 -24.04 -13.87
CA LEU A 1 6.10 -24.29 -13.08
C LEU A 1 6.42 -23.12 -12.14
N ARG A 2 6.43 -21.86 -12.61
CA ARG A 2 6.72 -20.68 -11.77
C ARG A 2 5.74 -20.45 -10.61
N LEU A 3 4.44 -20.61 -10.85
CA LEU A 3 3.42 -20.53 -9.78
C LEU A 3 3.70 -21.50 -8.60
N ASN A 4 4.17 -22.71 -8.89
CA ASN A 4 4.53 -23.69 -7.85
C ASN A 4 5.77 -23.27 -7.05
N SER A 5 6.69 -22.53 -7.67
CA SER A 5 7.85 -21.96 -6.98
C SER A 5 7.43 -20.83 -6.04
N ILE A 6 6.50 -19.96 -6.46
CA ILE A 6 5.95 -18.89 -5.60
C ILE A 6 5.17 -19.46 -4.42
N LYS A 7 4.38 -20.52 -4.62
CA LYS A 7 3.72 -21.24 -3.51
C LYS A 7 4.70 -21.85 -2.50
N LYS A 8 5.96 -22.04 -2.89
CA LYS A 8 7.05 -22.53 -2.02
C LYS A 8 8.02 -21.44 -1.59
N LEU A 9 7.71 -20.16 -1.84
CA LEU A 9 8.59 -19.04 -1.53
C LEU A 9 8.95 -18.99 -0.04
N SER A 10 7.98 -19.30 0.82
CA SER A 10 8.20 -19.42 2.27
C SER A 10 9.24 -20.48 2.63
N THR A 11 9.23 -21.63 1.94
CA THR A 11 10.24 -22.69 2.12
C THR A 11 11.63 -22.24 1.65
N ILE A 12 11.70 -21.49 0.56
CA ILE A 12 12.96 -20.93 0.05
C ILE A 12 13.55 -19.93 1.06
N ALA A 13 12.72 -19.00 1.55
CA ALA A 13 13.14 -18.02 2.54
C ALA A 13 13.60 -18.66 3.86
N LEU A 14 12.90 -19.71 4.32
CA LEU A 14 13.32 -20.50 5.48
C LEU A 14 14.69 -21.16 5.28
N ALA A 15 14.95 -21.70 4.08
CA ALA A 15 16.24 -22.33 3.77
C ALA A 15 17.39 -21.32 3.61
N LEU A 16 17.10 -20.12 3.11
CA LEU A 16 18.07 -19.03 2.98
C LEU A 16 18.42 -18.38 4.33
N GLY A 17 17.45 -18.35 5.25
CA GLY A 17 17.53 -17.57 6.48
C GLY A 17 17.18 -16.08 6.26
N PRO A 18 16.91 -15.33 7.34
CA PRO A 18 16.35 -13.98 7.27
C PRO A 18 17.28 -12.96 6.62
N GLU A 19 18.59 -13.07 6.86
CA GLU A 19 19.58 -12.16 6.30
C GLU A 19 19.60 -12.23 4.76
N ARG A 20 19.80 -13.43 4.22
CA ARG A 20 19.81 -13.67 2.76
C ARG A 20 18.44 -13.47 2.13
N THR A 21 17.36 -13.73 2.86
CA THR A 21 16.01 -13.38 2.40
C THR A 21 15.91 -11.88 2.11
N ARG A 22 16.49 -11.02 2.96
CA ARG A 22 16.49 -9.57 2.74
C ARG A 22 17.47 -9.12 1.67
N SER A 23 18.70 -9.65 1.66
CA SER A 23 19.77 -9.15 0.79
C SER A 23 19.77 -9.75 -0.60
N GLU A 24 19.18 -10.93 -0.79
CA GLU A 24 19.16 -11.65 -2.08
C GLU A 24 17.73 -11.84 -2.59
N LEU A 25 16.83 -12.41 -1.77
CA LEU A 25 15.50 -12.77 -2.25
C LEU A 25 14.61 -11.54 -2.49
N MET A 26 14.58 -10.55 -1.59
CA MET A 26 13.74 -9.35 -1.77
C MET A 26 14.14 -8.52 -3.01
N PRO A 27 15.43 -8.23 -3.26
CA PRO A 27 15.85 -7.56 -4.49
C PRO A 27 15.47 -8.34 -5.74
N PHE A 28 15.72 -9.65 -5.75
CA PHE A 28 15.34 -10.52 -6.86
C PHE A 28 13.84 -10.43 -7.15
N LEU A 29 13.00 -10.58 -6.12
CA LEU A 29 11.54 -10.49 -6.27
C LEU A 29 11.09 -9.12 -6.76
N THR A 30 11.79 -8.05 -6.40
CA THR A 30 11.45 -6.67 -6.83
C THR A 30 11.82 -6.43 -8.30
N GLU A 31 12.96 -6.94 -8.74
CA GLU A 31 13.43 -6.80 -10.13
C GLU A 31 12.65 -7.69 -11.11
N THR A 32 12.06 -8.79 -10.62
CA THR A 32 11.34 -9.76 -11.46
C THR A 32 9.81 -9.65 -11.39
N ILE A 33 9.26 -8.46 -11.09
CA ILE A 33 7.79 -8.22 -11.04
C ILE A 33 7.24 -8.02 -12.46
N TYR A 34 7.44 -9.03 -13.30
CA TYR A 34 6.94 -9.09 -14.67
C TYR A 34 6.66 -10.57 -14.99
N ASP A 35 5.50 -11.07 -14.56
CA ASP A 35 5.06 -12.45 -14.78
C ASP A 35 3.53 -12.48 -14.97
N GLU A 36 2.95 -13.66 -15.15
CA GLU A 36 1.50 -13.84 -15.31
C GLU A 36 0.72 -13.39 -14.06
N ASP A 37 -0.50 -12.86 -14.24
CA ASP A 37 -1.29 -12.27 -13.15
C ASP A 37 -1.53 -13.24 -11.98
N GLU A 38 -1.72 -14.53 -12.24
CA GLU A 38 -1.86 -15.55 -11.19
C GLU A 38 -0.60 -15.68 -10.32
N VAL A 39 0.58 -15.50 -10.92
CA VAL A 39 1.88 -15.56 -10.23
C VAL A 39 2.07 -14.30 -9.40
N LEU A 40 1.73 -13.12 -9.94
CA LEU A 40 1.81 -11.85 -9.23
C LEU A 40 0.83 -11.80 -8.06
N LEU A 41 -0.40 -12.31 -8.25
CA LEU A 41 -1.41 -12.42 -7.19
C LEU A 41 -0.91 -13.29 -6.03
N ALA A 42 -0.36 -14.47 -6.36
CA ALA A 42 0.19 -15.38 -5.35
C ALA A 42 1.40 -14.77 -4.64
N LEU A 43 2.24 -14.02 -5.35
CA LEU A 43 3.38 -13.31 -4.76
C LEU A 43 2.93 -12.23 -3.78
N ALA A 44 1.97 -11.39 -4.18
CA ALA A 44 1.39 -10.37 -3.32
C ALA A 44 0.85 -10.97 -2.02
N GLU A 45 0.09 -12.06 -2.11
CA GLU A 45 -0.45 -12.78 -0.95
C GLU A 45 0.64 -13.34 -0.02
N GLN A 46 1.67 -13.99 -0.59
CA GLN A 46 2.76 -14.54 0.21
C GLN A 46 3.49 -13.44 0.98
N LEU A 47 3.81 -12.31 0.34
CA LEU A 47 4.56 -11.22 0.96
C LEU A 47 3.85 -10.61 2.17
N GLY A 48 2.51 -10.66 2.24
CA GLY A 48 1.74 -10.23 3.42
C GLY A 48 2.02 -11.04 4.69
N ALA A 49 2.53 -12.27 4.56
CA ALA A 49 2.87 -13.17 5.68
C ALA A 49 4.39 -13.33 5.89
N PHE A 50 5.23 -12.57 5.18
CA PHE A 50 6.68 -12.76 5.18
C PHE A 50 7.43 -12.14 6.36
N THR A 51 6.74 -11.42 7.26
CA THR A 51 7.39 -10.73 8.39
C THR A 51 8.32 -11.65 9.22
N PRO A 52 7.94 -12.88 9.60
CA PRO A 52 8.84 -13.77 10.34
C PRO A 52 10.07 -14.20 9.51
N LEU A 53 9.89 -14.31 8.19
CA LEU A 53 10.91 -14.80 7.26
C LEU A 53 11.98 -13.75 6.93
N VAL A 54 11.68 -12.46 7.14
CA VAL A 54 12.65 -11.36 7.01
C VAL A 54 13.33 -11.00 8.34
N GLY A 55 13.07 -11.75 9.41
CA GLY A 55 13.67 -11.49 10.72
C GLY A 55 12.82 -10.61 11.64
N GLY A 56 11.51 -10.52 11.40
CA GLY A 56 10.56 -9.87 12.31
C GLY A 56 10.28 -8.38 12.01
N PRO A 57 9.54 -7.71 12.90
CA PRO A 57 9.04 -6.34 12.70
C PRO A 57 10.13 -5.29 12.40
N GLU A 58 11.35 -5.45 12.93
CA GLU A 58 12.46 -4.52 12.70
C GLU A 58 12.88 -4.44 11.22
N HIS A 59 12.57 -5.47 10.45
CA HIS A 59 12.99 -5.62 9.05
C HIS A 59 11.83 -5.72 8.07
N VAL A 60 10.61 -5.46 8.54
CA VAL A 60 9.41 -5.58 7.71
C VAL A 60 9.38 -4.56 6.56
N HIS A 61 10.12 -3.45 6.69
CA HIS A 61 10.28 -2.44 5.64
C HIS A 61 10.91 -3.02 4.35
N CYS A 62 11.66 -4.13 4.43
CA CYS A 62 12.22 -4.81 3.26
C CYS A 62 11.15 -5.41 2.32
N LEU A 63 9.91 -5.58 2.80
CA LEU A 63 8.79 -6.09 2.02
C LEU A 63 8.09 -4.98 1.21
N LEU A 64 8.36 -3.71 1.52
CA LEU A 64 7.67 -2.59 0.89
C LEU A 64 8.01 -2.45 -0.60
N PRO A 65 9.27 -2.53 -1.07
CA PRO A 65 9.58 -2.36 -2.48
C PRO A 65 8.84 -3.33 -3.43
N PRO A 66 8.82 -4.66 -3.19
CA PRO A 66 8.10 -5.55 -4.09
C PRO A 66 6.58 -5.36 -3.99
N LEU A 67 6.05 -5.07 -2.79
CA LEU A 67 4.62 -4.79 -2.62
C LEU A 67 4.18 -3.46 -3.28
N GLU A 68 5.04 -2.44 -3.28
CA GLU A 68 4.80 -1.15 -3.95
C GLU A 68 4.69 -1.34 -5.46
N ALA A 69 5.60 -2.10 -6.05
CA ALA A 69 5.57 -2.44 -7.47
C ALA A 69 4.32 -3.26 -7.82
N LEU A 70 3.97 -4.26 -7.01
CA LEU A 70 2.72 -5.03 -7.18
C LEU A 70 1.47 -4.16 -7.02
N ALA A 71 1.49 -3.13 -6.18
CA ALA A 71 0.38 -2.20 -6.01
C ALA A 71 0.24 -1.22 -7.20
N ALA A 72 1.19 -1.18 -8.13
CA ALA A 72 1.15 -0.31 -9.31
C ALA A 72 0.81 -1.03 -10.62
N VAL A 73 0.67 -2.37 -10.63
CA VAL A 73 0.38 -3.15 -11.85
C VAL A 73 -1.02 -2.90 -12.41
N GLU A 74 -1.25 -3.27 -13.68
CA GLU A 74 -2.52 -3.05 -14.37
C GLU A 74 -3.66 -3.96 -13.89
N GLU A 75 -3.35 -5.18 -13.46
CA GLU A 75 -4.37 -6.13 -13.01
C GLU A 75 -4.91 -5.77 -11.62
N THR A 76 -6.23 -5.61 -11.53
CA THR A 76 -6.89 -5.06 -10.33
C THR A 76 -6.86 -6.04 -9.18
N VAL A 77 -7.07 -7.33 -9.42
CA VAL A 77 -7.00 -8.34 -8.34
C VAL A 77 -5.61 -8.44 -7.72
N VAL A 78 -4.55 -8.23 -8.52
CA VAL A 78 -3.17 -8.18 -8.00
C VAL A 78 -2.97 -6.96 -7.11
N ARG A 79 -3.40 -5.76 -7.57
CA ARG A 79 -3.30 -4.53 -6.78
C ARG A 79 -4.06 -4.64 -5.46
N ASP A 80 -5.28 -5.16 -5.48
CA ASP A 80 -6.10 -5.30 -4.28
C ASP A 80 -5.42 -6.20 -3.24
N LYS A 81 -4.82 -7.31 -3.69
CA LYS A 81 -4.06 -8.22 -2.81
C LYS A 81 -2.75 -7.60 -2.31
N ALA A 82 -2.08 -6.79 -3.13
CA ALA A 82 -0.89 -6.05 -2.72
C ALA A 82 -1.23 -4.99 -1.66
N VAL A 83 -2.34 -4.25 -1.83
CA VAL A 83 -2.86 -3.30 -0.84
C VAL A 83 -3.23 -4.03 0.45
N GLU A 84 -3.94 -5.16 0.40
CA GLU A 84 -4.23 -5.98 1.59
C GLU A 84 -2.94 -6.34 2.35
N SER A 85 -1.92 -6.78 1.64
CA SER A 85 -0.64 -7.18 2.21
C SER A 85 0.15 -5.99 2.78
N LEU A 86 0.15 -4.84 2.11
CA LEU A 86 0.71 -3.59 2.61
C LEU A 86 0.04 -3.15 3.91
N ARG A 87 -1.28 -3.28 4.01
CA ARG A 87 -2.03 -2.94 5.24
C ARG A 87 -1.62 -3.85 6.41
N ASN A 88 -1.46 -5.15 6.16
CA ASN A 88 -0.97 -6.10 7.16
C ASN A 88 0.46 -5.74 7.61
N VAL A 89 1.35 -5.46 6.65
CA VAL A 89 2.73 -5.08 6.90
C VAL A 89 2.82 -3.75 7.67
N ALA A 90 1.99 -2.76 7.36
CA ALA A 90 1.92 -1.48 8.08
C ALA A 90 1.58 -1.68 9.57
N GLY A 91 0.70 -2.64 9.87
CA GLY A 91 0.36 -3.02 11.24
C GLY A 91 1.57 -3.47 12.07
N GLN A 92 2.60 -4.02 11.43
CA GLN A 92 3.82 -4.51 12.08
C GLN A 92 4.91 -3.44 12.24
N HIS A 93 4.81 -2.29 11.57
CA HIS A 93 5.80 -1.21 11.72
C HIS A 93 5.67 -0.57 13.11
N THR A 94 6.76 -0.06 13.67
CA THR A 94 6.66 0.94 14.76
C THR A 94 6.25 2.30 14.18
N PRO A 95 5.77 3.27 14.98
CA PRO A 95 5.46 4.61 14.49
C PRO A 95 6.62 5.28 13.71
N ALA A 96 7.85 5.14 14.21
CA ALA A 96 9.04 5.68 13.53
C ALA A 96 9.27 5.03 12.16
N TYR A 97 9.30 3.70 12.08
CA TYR A 97 9.45 2.99 10.80
C TYR A 97 8.30 3.28 9.83
N LEU A 98 7.10 3.50 10.35
CA LEU A 98 5.94 3.84 9.54
C LEU A 98 6.13 5.22 8.87
N GLU A 99 6.65 6.21 9.60
CA GLU A 99 7.00 7.52 9.03
C GLU A 99 8.21 7.45 8.09
N ASP A 100 9.26 6.69 8.45
CA ASP A 100 10.51 6.65 7.69
C ASP A 100 10.39 5.86 6.37
N HIS A 101 9.46 4.90 6.29
CA HIS A 101 9.37 3.98 5.15
C HIS A 101 7.97 3.89 4.52
N PHE A 102 6.94 3.69 5.33
CA PHE A 102 5.59 3.43 4.81
C PHE A 102 4.92 4.70 4.28
N VAL A 103 5.06 5.84 4.98
CA VAL A 103 4.53 7.13 4.52
C VAL A 103 5.15 7.55 3.19
N PRO A 104 6.49 7.51 2.98
CA PRO A 104 7.09 7.77 1.67
C PRO A 104 6.54 6.89 0.55
N LEU A 105 6.26 5.61 0.82
CA LEU A 105 5.60 4.72 -0.14
C LEU A 105 4.20 5.21 -0.49
N VAL A 106 3.38 5.55 0.50
CA VAL A 106 2.02 6.06 0.27
C VAL A 106 2.06 7.36 -0.54
N GLN A 107 3.01 8.25 -0.26
CA GLN A 107 3.20 9.50 -0.98
C GLN A 107 3.60 9.26 -2.44
N ARG A 108 4.58 8.37 -2.69
CA ARG A 108 4.98 7.98 -4.06
C ARG A 108 3.82 7.38 -4.84
N LEU A 109 3.01 6.54 -4.21
CA LEU A 109 1.82 5.98 -4.86
C LEU A 109 0.77 7.06 -5.16
N ALA A 110 0.51 7.95 -4.20
CA ALA A 110 -0.50 9.01 -4.33
C ALA A 110 -0.13 10.07 -5.39
N SER A 111 1.17 10.29 -5.63
CA SER A 111 1.67 11.22 -6.65
C SER A 111 2.22 10.51 -7.91
N GLY A 112 1.98 9.20 -8.06
CA GLY A 112 2.50 8.45 -9.19
C GLY A 112 1.86 8.85 -10.52
N ASP A 113 2.61 8.78 -11.62
CA ASP A 113 2.13 9.16 -12.96
C ASP A 113 0.95 8.30 -13.42
N TRP A 114 0.92 7.03 -13.02
CA TRP A 114 -0.10 6.07 -13.41
C TRP A 114 -1.27 6.03 -12.42
N PHE A 115 -2.48 6.02 -12.96
CA PHE A 115 -3.70 5.97 -12.13
C PHE A 115 -3.77 4.71 -11.26
N THR A 116 -3.18 3.60 -11.71
CA THR A 116 -3.12 2.33 -10.95
C THR A 116 -2.48 2.55 -9.58
N SER A 117 -1.33 3.22 -9.57
CA SER A 117 -0.60 3.64 -8.37
C SER A 117 -1.46 4.50 -7.44
N ARG A 118 -2.10 5.54 -8.00
CA ARG A 118 -2.96 6.47 -7.25
C ARG A 118 -4.22 5.81 -6.69
N THR A 119 -4.81 4.85 -7.42
CA THR A 119 -5.94 4.05 -6.92
C THR A 119 -5.57 3.21 -5.70
N SER A 120 -4.37 2.62 -5.69
CA SER A 120 -3.86 1.84 -4.55
C SER A 120 -3.58 2.71 -3.32
N ALA A 121 -3.05 3.92 -3.52
CA ALA A 121 -2.77 4.85 -2.42
C ALA A 121 -4.02 5.18 -1.58
N CYS A 122 -5.20 5.28 -2.22
CA CYS A 122 -6.48 5.50 -1.54
C CYS A 122 -6.74 4.48 -0.43
N GLY A 123 -6.31 3.23 -0.62
CA GLY A 123 -6.50 2.13 0.33
C GLY A 123 -5.47 2.05 1.46
N LEU A 124 -4.46 2.93 1.48
CA LEU A 124 -3.34 2.85 2.44
C LEU A 124 -3.32 4.01 3.43
N ILE A 125 -3.83 5.19 3.06
CA ILE A 125 -3.76 6.41 3.86
C ILE A 125 -4.39 6.24 5.26
N SER A 126 -5.54 5.57 5.36
CA SER A 126 -6.24 5.34 6.63
C SER A 126 -5.44 4.49 7.62
N VAL A 127 -4.54 3.63 7.14
CA VAL A 127 -3.81 2.66 7.98
C VAL A 127 -2.65 3.32 8.72
N CYS A 128 -1.94 4.22 8.06
CA CYS A 128 -0.84 4.96 8.68
C CYS A 128 -1.32 6.15 9.52
N TYR A 129 -2.44 6.77 9.12
CA TYR A 129 -2.91 8.04 9.69
C TYR A 129 -2.90 8.15 11.22
N PRO A 130 -3.43 7.18 12.00
CA PRO A 130 -3.53 7.34 13.46
C PRO A 130 -2.18 7.38 14.17
N ARG A 131 -1.13 6.87 13.52
CA ARG A 131 0.15 6.49 14.16
C ARG A 131 1.32 7.38 13.74
N VAL A 132 1.04 8.45 12.99
CA VAL A 132 2.04 9.39 12.49
C VAL A 132 1.88 10.77 13.12
N SER A 133 2.92 11.58 12.98
CA SER A 133 3.02 12.93 13.53
C SER A 133 1.90 13.85 13.02
N PRO A 134 1.55 14.91 13.76
CA PRO A 134 0.56 15.90 13.32
C PRO A 134 0.90 16.52 11.96
N THR A 135 2.18 16.78 11.68
CA THR A 135 2.66 17.30 10.39
C THR A 135 2.35 16.31 9.28
N THR A 136 2.72 15.03 9.46
CA THR A 136 2.45 13.98 8.48
C THR A 136 0.95 13.75 8.28
N LYS A 137 0.12 13.89 9.32
CA LYS A 137 -1.34 13.84 9.19
C LYS A 137 -1.87 14.93 8.26
N VAL A 138 -1.35 16.16 8.35
CA VAL A 138 -1.72 17.25 7.44
C VAL A 138 -1.39 16.87 5.99
N ASP A 139 -0.18 16.35 5.75
CA ASP A 139 0.25 15.92 4.42
C ASP A 139 -0.62 14.79 3.87
N LEU A 140 -0.97 13.79 4.69
CA LEU A 140 -1.84 12.69 4.30
C LEU A 140 -3.26 13.18 3.96
N ARG A 141 -3.82 14.14 4.71
CA ARG A 141 -5.12 14.76 4.34
C ARG A 141 -5.02 15.52 3.02
N ASN A 142 -3.90 16.18 2.75
CA ASN A 142 -3.66 16.87 1.47
C ASN A 142 -3.55 15.89 0.29
N HIS A 143 -2.80 14.80 0.44
CA HIS A 143 -2.74 13.75 -0.58
C HIS A 143 -4.12 13.13 -0.84
N PHE A 144 -4.89 12.82 0.21
CA PHE A 144 -6.24 12.28 0.04
C PHE A 144 -7.17 13.27 -0.67
N ARG A 145 -7.09 14.57 -0.36
CA ARG A 145 -7.83 15.62 -1.07
C ARG A 145 -7.54 15.62 -2.56
N ASN A 146 -6.26 15.53 -2.94
CA ASN A 146 -5.84 15.51 -4.33
C ASN A 146 -6.38 14.26 -5.04
N LEU A 147 -6.38 13.10 -4.38
CA LEU A 147 -6.96 11.87 -4.93
C LEU A 147 -8.49 11.98 -5.13
N CYS A 148 -9.21 12.69 -4.25
CA CYS A 148 -10.63 12.97 -4.43
C CYS A 148 -10.92 13.91 -5.63
N GLN A 149 -9.91 14.67 -6.07
CA GLN A 149 -10.01 15.64 -7.17
C GLN A 149 -9.20 15.20 -8.40
N ASP A 150 -8.80 13.93 -8.46
CA ASP A 150 -7.94 13.41 -9.53
C ASP A 150 -8.65 13.49 -10.90
N ASP A 151 -7.90 13.85 -11.94
CA ASP A 151 -8.44 13.92 -13.30
C ASP A 151 -8.96 12.56 -13.79
N THR A 152 -8.44 11.45 -13.23
CA THR A 152 -8.82 10.09 -13.62
C THR A 152 -10.02 9.59 -12.80
N PRO A 153 -11.15 9.20 -13.44
CA PRO A 153 -12.38 8.82 -12.72
C PRO A 153 -12.22 7.60 -11.84
N MET A 154 -11.36 6.66 -12.25
CA MET A 154 -11.04 5.46 -11.46
C MET A 154 -10.40 5.80 -10.12
N VAL A 155 -9.57 6.85 -10.06
CA VAL A 155 -8.94 7.31 -8.81
C VAL A 155 -9.99 7.95 -7.90
N ARG A 156 -10.83 8.84 -8.43
CA ARG A 156 -11.92 9.46 -7.67
C ARG A 156 -12.90 8.44 -7.10
N ARG A 157 -13.27 7.43 -7.89
CA ARG A 157 -14.10 6.29 -7.43
C ARG A 157 -13.43 5.51 -6.31
N SER A 158 -12.13 5.24 -6.42
CA SER A 158 -11.37 4.58 -5.35
C SER A 158 -11.36 5.43 -4.08
N ALA A 159 -11.05 6.73 -4.18
CA ALA A 159 -11.06 7.67 -3.06
C ALA A 159 -12.43 7.73 -2.38
N ALA A 160 -13.52 7.83 -3.14
CA ALA A 160 -14.89 7.81 -2.62
C ALA A 160 -15.19 6.54 -1.81
N SER A 161 -14.76 5.37 -2.32
CA SER A 161 -14.95 4.09 -1.63
C SER A 161 -14.20 3.99 -0.30
N LYS A 162 -13.08 4.72 -0.15
CA LYS A 162 -12.22 4.71 1.05
C LYS A 162 -12.48 5.90 1.98
N LEU A 163 -13.25 6.89 1.56
CA LEU A 163 -13.56 8.08 2.36
C LEU A 163 -14.22 7.72 3.69
N GLY A 164 -15.16 6.76 3.69
CA GLY A 164 -15.84 6.31 4.91
C GLY A 164 -14.92 5.60 5.90
N GLU A 165 -13.90 4.88 5.42
CA GLU A 165 -12.87 4.29 6.26
C GLU A 165 -11.94 5.37 6.83
N PHE A 166 -11.51 6.31 5.98
CA PHE A 166 -10.65 7.40 6.40
C PHE A 166 -11.33 8.33 7.43
N ALA A 167 -12.62 8.60 7.27
CA ALA A 167 -13.41 9.39 8.22
C ALA A 167 -13.46 8.78 9.63
N LYS A 168 -13.29 7.46 9.78
CA LYS A 168 -13.28 6.81 11.10
C LYS A 168 -12.00 7.07 11.90
N VAL A 169 -10.92 7.47 11.23
CA VAL A 169 -9.59 7.66 11.86
C VAL A 169 -9.14 9.11 11.91
N VAL A 170 -9.87 10.02 11.25
CA VAL A 170 -9.59 11.46 11.24
C VAL A 170 -10.29 12.14 12.42
N GLU A 171 -9.61 13.11 13.04
CA GLU A 171 -10.14 13.89 14.15
C GLU A 171 -11.38 14.69 13.73
N ILE A 172 -12.36 14.84 14.65
CA ILE A 172 -13.67 15.47 14.37
C ILE A 172 -13.54 16.88 13.78
N GLU A 173 -12.53 17.63 14.21
CA GLU A 173 -12.27 18.98 13.69
C GLU A 173 -12.02 18.97 12.17
N TYR A 174 -11.26 17.99 11.67
CA TYR A 174 -10.92 17.86 10.26
C TYR A 174 -11.99 17.15 9.45
N LEU A 175 -12.92 16.41 10.08
CA LEU A 175 -14.07 15.86 9.37
C LEU A 175 -14.88 16.96 8.69
N LYS A 176 -15.11 18.08 9.41
CA LYS A 176 -15.92 19.19 8.90
C LYS A 176 -15.16 20.05 7.91
N THR A 177 -13.89 20.33 8.16
CA THR A 177 -13.10 21.25 7.33
C THR A 177 -12.51 20.58 6.09
N ASP A 178 -12.21 19.29 6.16
CA ASP A 178 -11.52 18.56 5.09
C ASP A 178 -12.44 17.52 4.42
N LEU A 179 -12.97 16.55 5.18
CA LEU A 179 -13.63 15.37 4.58
C LEU A 179 -15.05 15.64 4.07
N ILE A 180 -15.85 16.47 4.74
CA ILE A 180 -17.19 16.84 4.24
C ILE A 180 -17.11 17.55 2.88
N PRO A 181 -16.23 18.54 2.66
CA PRO A 181 -16.03 19.11 1.33
C PRO A 181 -15.65 18.07 0.27
N MET A 182 -14.74 17.14 0.59
CA MET A 182 -14.38 16.05 -0.34
C MET A 182 -15.58 15.17 -0.68
N PHE A 183 -16.40 14.82 0.32
CA PHE A 183 -17.64 14.05 0.12
C PHE A 183 -18.60 14.77 -0.84
N VAL A 184 -18.84 16.07 -0.63
CA VAL A 184 -19.76 16.85 -1.47
C VAL A 184 -19.28 16.89 -2.92
N ILE A 185 -17.97 17.08 -3.14
CA ILE A 185 -17.38 17.07 -4.48
C ILE A 185 -17.61 15.72 -5.16
N LEU A 186 -17.27 14.61 -4.49
CA LEU A 186 -17.43 13.27 -5.04
C LEU A 186 -18.90 12.88 -5.24
N ALA A 187 -19.81 13.36 -4.40
CA ALA A 187 -21.24 13.10 -4.52
C ALA A 187 -21.91 13.85 -5.68
N GLN A 188 -21.25 14.90 -6.18
CA GLN A 188 -21.68 15.68 -7.34
C GLN A 188 -20.92 15.27 -8.63
N ASP A 189 -20.05 14.26 -8.56
CA ASP A 189 -19.32 13.75 -9.70
C ASP A 189 -20.26 13.10 -10.71
N GLU A 190 -20.10 13.43 -11.99
CA GLU A 190 -20.96 12.94 -13.07
C GLU A 190 -20.50 11.58 -13.65
N GLN A 191 -19.40 11.00 -13.16
CA GLN A 191 -18.72 9.79 -13.70
C GLN A 191 -18.54 8.67 -12.66
#